data_AF-A0A947KWA4-F1
#
_entry.id   AF-A0A947KWA4-F1
#
_cell.length_a   1.000
_cell.length_b   1.000
_cell.length_c   1.000
_cell.angle_alpha   90.00
_cell.angle_beta   90.00
_cell.angle_gamma   90.00
#
_symmetry.space_group_name_H-M   'P 1'
#
loop_
_entity.id
_entity.type
_entity.pdbx_description
1 polymer ?
#
loop_
_entity_poly.entity_id
_entity_poly.type
_entity_poly.pdbx_seq_one_letter_code
_entity_poly.pdbx_strand_id
1 'polypeptide(L)' 'MTTAALIMAGVSGTSALGGAIILARPARTAQGVYGKRIAGTMALSFALILALFAWGLERMAG' A
#
# COMPACT_ATOMS: atom_id res chain seq x y z
N MET A 1 12.60 16.09 -1.84
CA MET A 1 12.12 14.90 -2.57
C MET A 1 12.53 14.88 -4.04
N THR A 2 13.13 13.79 -4.51
CA THR A 2 13.32 13.51 -5.94
C THR A 2 11.99 13.15 -6.61
N THR A 3 11.89 13.29 -7.94
CA THR A 3 10.71 12.88 -8.71
C THR A 3 10.36 11.41 -8.47
N ALA A 4 11.36 10.54 -8.37
CA ALA A 4 11.16 9.12 -8.06
C ALA A 4 10.55 8.90 -6.66
N ALA A 5 11.04 9.60 -5.63
CA ALA A 5 10.50 9.51 -4.28
C ALA A 5 9.04 10.00 -4.21
N LEU A 6 8.70 11.07 -4.93
CA LEU A 6 7.32 11.58 -5.01
C LEU A 6 6.36 10.57 -5.65
N ILE A 7 6.76 9.96 -6.78
CA ILE A 7 5.95 8.94 -7.45
C ILE A 7 5.72 7.74 -6.53
N MET A 8 6.78 7.23 -5.89
CA MET A 8 6.67 6.10 -4.96
C MET A 8 5.79 6.41 -3.75
N ALA A 9 5.92 7.60 -3.16
CA ALA A 9 5.05 8.04 -2.07
C ALA A 9 3.58 8.13 -2.49
N GLY A 10 3.30 8.62 -3.71
CA GLY A 10 1.96 8.67 -4.28
C GLY A 10 1.35 7.28 -4.49
N VAL A 11 2.08 6.36 -5.12
CA VAL A 11 1.62 4.97 -5.35
C VAL A 11 1.46 4.22 -4.01
N SER A 12 2.33 4.48 -3.04
CA SER A 12 2.17 3.98 -1.68
C SER A 12 0.85 4.43 -1.07
N GLY A 13 0.55 5.74 -1.12
CA GLY A 13 -0.68 6.30 -0.56
C GLY A 13 -1.95 5.70 -1.19
N THR A 14 -1.99 5.59 -2.51
CA THR A 14 -3.14 4.98 -3.21
C THR A 14 -3.28 3.48 -2.92
N SER A 15 -2.17 2.76 -2.80
CA SER A 15 -2.16 1.33 -2.44
C SER A 15 -2.61 1.11 -0.98
N ALA A 16 -2.21 2.00 -0.06
CA ALA A 16 -2.65 1.96 1.33
C ALA A 16 -4.17 2.21 1.44
N LEU A 17 -4.69 3.20 0.71
CA LEU A 17 -6.12 3.47 0.61
C LEU A 17 -6.88 2.27 0.00
N GLY A 18 -6.36 1.70 -1.08
CA GLY A 18 -6.93 0.50 -1.71
C GLY A 18 -7.00 -0.68 -0.73
N GLY A 19 -5.91 -0.96 -0.03
CA GLY A 19 -5.85 -2.01 1.00
C GLY A 19 -6.83 -1.77 2.15
N ALA A 20 -6.93 -0.54 2.64
CA ALA A 20 -7.88 -0.15 3.68
C ALA A 20 -9.34 -0.33 3.22
N ILE A 21 -9.67 0.06 1.98
CA ILE A 21 -11.01 -0.12 1.40
C ILE A 21 -11.35 -1.61 1.26
N ILE A 22 -10.41 -2.44 0.80
CA ILE A 22 -10.59 -3.90 0.68
C ILE A 22 -10.89 -4.50 2.05
N LEU A 23 -10.15 -4.10 3.09
CA LEU A 23 -10.36 -4.60 4.45
C LEU A 23 -11.66 -4.09 5.08
N ALA A 24 -12.05 -2.85 4.81
CA ALA A 24 -13.28 -2.24 5.31
C ALA A 24 -14.55 -2.81 4.65
N ARG A 25 -14.44 -3.36 3.42
CA ARG A 25 -15.60 -3.93 2.73
C ARG A 25 -16.17 -5.15 3.48
N PRO A 26 -17.50 -5.22 3.69
CA PRO A 26 -18.14 -6.38 4.29
C PRO A 26 -18.12 -7.56 3.30
N ALA A 27 -17.81 -8.76 3.81
CA ALA A 27 -17.87 -10.01 3.07
C ALA A 27 -18.89 -10.93 3.73
N ARG A 28 -19.76 -11.55 2.92
CA ARG A 28 -20.87 -12.40 3.39
C ARG A 28 -20.56 -13.90 3.29
N THR A 29 -19.42 -14.26 2.72
CA THR A 29 -18.99 -15.65 2.54
C THR A 29 -17.62 -15.88 3.19
N ALA A 30 -17.35 -17.11 3.65
CA ALA A 30 -16.06 -17.47 4.24
C ALA A 30 -14.89 -17.21 3.27
N GLN A 31 -15.08 -17.57 2.00
CA GLN A 31 -14.09 -17.33 0.93
C GLN A 31 -13.85 -15.82 0.71
N GLY A 32 -14.88 -14.99 0.78
CA GLY A 32 -14.75 -13.53 0.67
C GLY A 32 -14.02 -12.90 1.85
N VAL A 33 -14.24 -13.40 3.08
CA VAL A 33 -13.50 -12.94 4.27
C VAL A 33 -12.01 -13.27 4.15
N TYR A 34 -11.67 -14.46 3.68
CA TYR A 34 -10.28 -14.85 3.49
C TYR A 34 -9.61 -14.08 2.34
N GLY A 35 -10.28 -13.97 1.19
CA GLY A 35 -9.79 -13.25 0.03
C GLY A 35 -9.53 -11.77 0.32
N LYS A 36 -10.42 -11.09 1.05
CA LYS A 36 -10.20 -9.68 1.41
C LYS A 36 -9.03 -9.50 2.37
N ARG A 37 -8.80 -10.45 3.28
CA ARG A 37 -7.68 -10.37 4.21
C ARG A 37 -6.36 -10.49 3.45
N ILE A 38 -6.24 -11.46 2.55
CA ILE A 38 -5.04 -11.64 1.71
C ILE A 38 -4.83 -10.41 0.82
N ALA A 39 -5.83 -10.02 0.04
CA ALA A 39 -5.70 -8.90 -0.89
C ALA A 39 -5.40 -7.58 -0.15
N GLY A 40 -6.06 -7.36 0.99
CA GLY A 40 -5.85 -6.21 1.85
C GLY A 40 -4.45 -6.17 2.46
N THR A 41 -3.97 -7.27 3.02
CA THR A 41 -2.60 -7.33 3.58
C THR A 41 -1.54 -7.20 2.49
N MET A 42 -1.72 -7.81 1.32
CA MET A 42 -0.80 -7.64 0.19
C MET A 42 -0.73 -6.18 -0.27
N ALA A 43 -1.87 -5.49 -0.40
CA ALA A 43 -1.92 -4.09 -0.79
C ALA A 43 -1.26 -3.17 0.26
N LEU A 44 -1.50 -3.41 1.54
CA LEU A 44 -0.87 -2.67 2.63
C LEU A 44 0.65 -2.91 2.68
N SER A 45 1.10 -4.16 2.56
CA SER A 45 2.53 -4.48 2.51
C SER A 45 3.22 -3.81 1.32
N PHE A 46 2.58 -3.81 0.15
CA PHE A 46 3.08 -3.12 -1.03
C PHE A 46 3.22 -1.62 -0.81
N ALA A 47 2.21 -0.98 -0.21
CA ALA A 47 2.28 0.42 0.17
C ALA A 47 3.45 0.69 1.12
N LEU A 48 3.61 -0.13 2.15
CA LEU A 48 4.65 0.03 3.16
C LEU A 48 6.06 -0.09 2.55
N ILE A 49 6.26 -1.05 1.66
CA ILE A 49 7.52 -1.21 0.92
C ILE A 49 7.82 0.05 0.08
N LEU A 50 6.84 0.55 -0.68
CA LEU A 50 7.01 1.75 -1.50
C LEU A 50 7.30 3.00 -0.66
N ALA A 51 6.66 3.14 0.50
CA ALA A 51 6.94 4.23 1.44
C ALA A 51 8.39 4.17 1.96
N LEU A 52 8.88 2.98 2.32
CA LEU A 52 10.26 2.78 2.75
C LEU A 52 11.26 3.12 1.64
N PHE A 53 10.98 2.71 0.39
CA PHE A 53 11.82 3.05 -0.75
C PHE A 53 11.80 4.56 -1.05
N ALA A 54 10.64 5.21 -1.01
CA ALA A 54 10.52 6.65 -1.19
C ALA A 54 11.38 7.42 -0.17
N TRP A 55 11.30 7.01 1.10
CA TRP A 55 12.10 7.59 2.18
C TRP A 55 13.59 7.34 2.00
N GLY A 56 13.99 6.12 1.64
CA GLY A 56 15.39 5.77 1.35
C GLY A 56 15.97 6.59 0.20
N LEU A 57 15.22 6.75 -0.90
CA LEU A 57 15.65 7.55 -2.05
C LEU A 57 15.79 9.03 -1.71
N GLU A 58 14.90 9.58 -0.89
CA GLU A 58 15.04 10.96 -0.43
C GLU A 58 16.29 11.16 0.43
N ARG A 59 16.62 10.19 1.28
CA ARG A 59 17.82 10.22 2.13
C ARG A 59 19.13 10.07 1.36
N MET A 60 19.13 9.36 0.24
CA MET A 60 20.34 9.21 -0.60
C MET A 60 20.55 10.38 -1.56
N ALA A 61 19.51 11.17 -1.84
CA ALA A 61 19.54 12.27 -2.78
C ALA A 61 19.81 13.65 -2.13
N GLY A 62 19.79 13.73 -0.80
CA GLY A 62 20.20 14.90 -0.02
C GLY A 62 21.58 14.69 0.59
#